data_AF-A0A0G0NX38-F1
#
_entry.id   AF-A0A0G0NX38-F1
#
_cell.length_a   1.000
_cell.length_b   1.000
_cell.length_c   1.000
_cell.angle_alpha   90.00
_cell.angle_beta   90.00
_cell.angle_gamma   90.00
#
_symmetry.space_group_name_H-M   'P 1'
#
loop_
_entity.id
_entity.type
_entity.pdbx_description
1 polymer ?
#
loop_
_entity_poly.entity_id
_entity_poly.type
_entity_poly.pdbx_seq_one_letter_code
_entity_poly.pdbx_strand_id
1 'polypeptide(L)'
;MRINRLIIYLGAVIIIYFLFLLVSAPMRSNISNRFLSRGESYLAQRQYEKAILEFNKSLKYNKNNSKTRQDLALTKKIVLDITEGQSFFKTHNEELAEKISKAQQKFPHAKAAVEYGISNIESGDLQIALIPLKKAVEIDPAYPEAWKFFAKAYQQSAKKCPKSIRTNCQSYFKDKYEEANKKLHELDPTR
;
A
#
# COMPACT_ATOMS: atom_id res chain seq x y z
N MET A 1 -42.97 13.87 47.79
CA MET A 1 -43.12 14.53 46.47
C MET A 1 -41.81 14.93 45.77
N ARG A 2 -40.70 15.27 46.47
CA ARG A 2 -39.43 15.66 45.82
C ARG A 2 -38.72 14.53 45.05
N ILE A 3 -38.84 13.28 45.53
CA ILE A 3 -38.19 12.11 44.93
C ILE A 3 -38.73 11.81 43.52
N ASN A 4 -40.04 11.91 43.28
CA ASN A 4 -40.63 11.67 41.95
C ASN A 4 -40.16 12.68 40.89
N ARG A 5 -39.97 13.95 41.25
CA ARG A 5 -39.47 14.96 40.29
C ARG A 5 -38.02 14.69 39.89
N LEU A 6 -37.19 14.29 40.86
CA LEU A 6 -35.78 13.95 40.59
C LEU A 6 -35.65 12.76 39.62
N ILE A 7 -36.48 11.73 39.80
CA ILE A 7 -36.51 10.55 38.92
C ILE A 7 -36.91 10.95 37.50
N ILE A 8 -37.90 11.83 37.33
CA ILE A 8 -38.33 12.34 36.02
C ILE A 8 -37.20 13.14 35.34
N TYR A 9 -36.50 14.00 36.08
CA TYR A 9 -35.37 14.76 35.52
C TYR A 9 -34.19 13.85 35.12
N LEU A 10 -33.87 12.85 35.94
CA LEU A 10 -32.83 11.87 35.62
C LEU A 10 -33.19 11.07 34.36
N GLY A 11 -34.45 10.63 34.22
CA GLY A 11 -34.94 9.96 33.01
C GLY A 11 -34.84 10.84 31.77
N ALA A 12 -35.22 12.13 31.86
CA ALA A 12 -35.12 13.08 30.76
C ALA A 12 -33.66 13.32 30.31
N VAL A 13 -32.73 13.45 31.25
CA VAL A 13 -31.29 13.61 30.95
C VAL A 13 -30.73 12.37 30.23
N ILE A 14 -31.09 11.16 30.67
CA ILE A 14 -30.67 9.91 30.02
C ILE A 14 -31.24 9.83 28.59
N ILE A 15 -32.50 10.21 28.39
CA ILE A 15 -33.13 10.24 27.06
C ILE A 15 -32.44 11.26 26.14
N ILE A 16 -32.18 12.48 26.62
CA ILE A 16 -31.47 13.51 25.84
C ILE A 16 -30.06 13.04 25.48
N TYR A 17 -29.34 12.43 26.42
CA TYR A 17 -28.03 11.84 26.16
C TYR A 17 -28.10 10.74 25.10
N PHE A 18 -29.09 9.85 25.17
CA PHE A 18 -29.28 8.79 24.18
C PHE A 18 -29.64 9.34 22.80
N LEU A 19 -30.51 10.35 22.72
CA LEU A 19 -30.84 11.05 21.47
C LEU A 19 -29.60 11.74 20.88
N PHE A 20 -28.76 12.36 21.71
CA PHE A 20 -27.49 12.93 21.26
C PHE A 20 -26.51 11.87 20.73
N LEU A 21 -26.43 10.70 21.38
CA LEU A 21 -25.65 9.57 20.88
C LEU A 21 -26.18 9.06 19.53
N LEU A 22 -27.50 8.97 19.38
CA LEU A 22 -28.15 8.53 18.13
C LEU A 22 -27.88 9.48 16.97
N VAL A 23 -27.86 10.80 17.19
CA VAL A 23 -27.57 11.78 16.13
C VAL A 23 -26.07 11.88 15.82
N SER A 24 -25.21 11.72 16.83
CA SER A 24 -23.75 11.79 16.63
C SER A 24 -23.16 10.56 15.93
N ALA A 25 -23.80 9.39 16.06
CA ALA A 25 -23.38 8.15 15.38
C ALA A 25 -23.37 8.25 13.83
N PRO A 26 -24.45 8.65 13.13
CA PRO A 26 -24.45 8.79 11.68
C PRO A 26 -23.50 9.88 11.22
N MET A 27 -23.35 10.97 11.99
CA MET A 27 -22.38 12.03 11.68
C MET A 27 -20.94 11.51 11.68
N ARG A 28 -20.55 10.73 12.70
CA ARG A 28 -19.23 10.07 12.75
C ARG A 28 -19.02 9.13 11.58
N SER A 29 -20.05 8.35 11.22
CA SER A 29 -20.00 7.44 10.07
C SER A 29 -19.78 8.20 8.76
N ASN A 30 -20.52 9.27 8.52
CA ASN A 30 -20.38 10.10 7.31
C ASN A 30 -18.99 10.72 7.20
N ILE A 31 -18.44 11.26 8.29
CA ILE A 31 -17.08 11.78 8.31
C ILE A 31 -16.06 10.67 8.01
N SER A 32 -16.22 9.49 8.63
CA SER A 32 -15.38 8.33 8.37
C SER A 32 -15.38 7.91 6.90
N ASN A 33 -16.55 7.89 6.26
CA ASN A 33 -16.69 7.52 4.84
C ASN A 33 -16.03 8.54 3.90
N ARG A 34 -16.08 9.84 4.21
CA ARG A 34 -15.36 10.85 3.41
C ARG A 34 -13.84 10.65 3.46
N PHE A 35 -13.30 10.33 4.63
CA PHE A 35 -11.88 10.00 4.77
C PHE A 35 -11.52 8.70 4.05
N LEU A 36 -12.40 7.69 4.09
CA LEU A 36 -12.24 6.44 3.34
C LEU A 36 -12.12 6.71 1.84
N SER A 37 -13.08 7.42 1.24
CA SER A 37 -13.06 7.72 -0.21
C SER A 37 -11.86 8.57 -0.65
N ARG A 38 -11.40 9.49 0.19
CA ARG A 38 -10.14 10.23 -0.07
C ARG A 38 -8.92 9.31 -0.03
N GLY A 39 -8.89 8.37 0.92
CA GLY A 39 -7.85 7.35 0.99
C GLY A 39 -7.79 6.47 -0.26
N GLU A 40 -8.95 5.99 -0.74
CA GLU A 40 -9.07 5.23 -2.00
C GLU A 40 -8.57 6.06 -3.19
N SER A 41 -8.95 7.33 -3.28
CA SER A 41 -8.47 8.23 -4.34
C SER A 41 -6.96 8.44 -4.32
N TYR A 42 -6.36 8.65 -3.14
CA TYR A 42 -4.91 8.75 -3.03
C TYR A 42 -4.20 7.44 -3.32
N LEU A 43 -4.78 6.29 -2.95
CA LEU A 43 -4.25 4.99 -3.27
C LEU A 43 -4.22 4.77 -4.78
N ALA A 44 -5.31 5.11 -5.48
CA ALA A 44 -5.38 5.06 -6.94
C ALA A 44 -4.28 5.90 -7.61
N GLN A 45 -3.91 7.04 -7.01
CA GLN A 45 -2.82 7.90 -7.47
C GLN A 45 -1.43 7.48 -6.97
N ARG A 46 -1.29 6.30 -6.33
CA ARG A 46 -0.04 5.78 -5.72
C ARG A 46 0.55 6.69 -4.64
N GLN A 47 -0.25 7.60 -4.08
CA GLN A 47 0.16 8.49 -2.99
C GLN A 47 -0.01 7.77 -1.65
N TYR A 48 0.74 6.69 -1.45
CA TYR A 48 0.55 5.74 -0.35
C TYR A 48 0.57 6.37 1.05
N GLU A 49 1.47 7.34 1.29
CA GLU A 49 1.52 8.03 2.59
C GLU A 49 0.23 8.82 2.88
N LYS A 50 -0.32 9.50 1.86
CA LYS A 50 -1.59 10.22 2.01
C LYS A 50 -2.76 9.25 2.16
N ALA A 51 -2.76 8.16 1.40
CA ALA A 51 -3.79 7.12 1.51
C ALA A 51 -3.82 6.54 2.94
N ILE A 52 -2.68 6.11 3.47
CA ILE A 52 -2.55 5.58 4.85
C ILE A 52 -3.02 6.61 5.87
N LEU A 53 -2.66 7.89 5.70
CA LEU A 53 -3.09 8.97 6.59
C LEU A 53 -4.62 9.13 6.59
N GLU A 54 -5.25 9.18 5.42
CA GLU A 54 -6.71 9.34 5.33
C GLU A 54 -7.45 8.10 5.87
N PHE A 55 -6.96 6.88 5.62
CA PHE A 55 -7.54 5.68 6.23
C PHE A 55 -7.44 5.69 7.77
N ASN A 56 -6.30 6.13 8.33
CA ASN A 56 -6.16 6.28 9.77
C ASN A 56 -7.14 7.33 10.34
N LYS A 57 -7.34 8.45 9.65
CA LYS A 57 -8.37 9.43 10.02
C LYS A 57 -9.77 8.82 9.96
N SER A 58 -10.09 8.05 8.92
CA SER A 58 -11.37 7.35 8.80
C SER A 58 -11.63 6.43 10.02
N LEU A 59 -10.63 5.66 10.45
CA LEU A 59 -10.71 4.79 11.63
C LEU A 59 -10.80 5.56 12.96
N LYS A 60 -10.30 6.79 13.03
CA LYS A 60 -10.49 7.66 14.21
C LYS A 60 -11.96 7.99 14.46
N TYR A 61 -12.75 8.18 13.39
CA TYR A 61 -14.18 8.49 13.48
C TYR A 61 -15.06 7.24 13.56
N ASN A 62 -14.67 6.15 12.88
CA ASN A 62 -15.33 4.85 12.98
C ASN A 62 -14.30 3.73 13.05
N LYS A 63 -13.93 3.35 14.28
CA LYS A 63 -12.91 2.31 14.55
C LYS A 63 -13.30 0.93 13.99
N ASN A 64 -14.59 0.68 13.79
CA ASN A 64 -15.12 -0.61 13.38
C ASN A 64 -15.39 -0.70 11.87
N ASN A 65 -15.07 0.34 11.08
CA ASN A 65 -15.21 0.28 9.62
C ASN A 65 -14.29 -0.81 9.05
N SER A 66 -14.88 -1.95 8.69
CA SER A 66 -14.18 -3.13 8.17
C SER A 66 -13.48 -2.82 6.86
N LYS A 67 -14.17 -2.13 5.96
CA LYS A 67 -13.63 -1.72 4.66
C LYS A 67 -12.39 -0.84 4.83
N THR A 68 -12.44 0.22 5.64
CA THR A 68 -11.26 1.07 5.89
C THR A 68 -10.08 0.27 6.44
N ARG A 69 -10.31 -0.70 7.35
CA ARG A 69 -9.23 -1.57 7.86
C ARG A 69 -8.64 -2.45 6.75
N GLN A 70 -9.49 -3.00 5.89
CA GLN A 70 -9.07 -3.80 4.74
C GLN A 70 -8.25 -2.96 3.76
N ASP A 71 -8.71 -1.77 3.38
CA ASP A 71 -8.02 -0.88 2.44
C ASP A 71 -6.69 -0.38 2.99
N LEU A 72 -6.63 -0.08 4.30
CA LEU A 72 -5.37 0.24 4.98
C LEU A 72 -4.40 -0.95 4.95
N ALA A 73 -4.87 -2.15 5.25
CA ALA A 73 -4.04 -3.35 5.22
C ALA A 73 -3.53 -3.64 3.81
N LEU A 74 -4.41 -3.56 2.81
CA LEU A 74 -4.08 -3.70 1.40
C LEU A 74 -3.04 -2.66 0.97
N THR A 75 -3.22 -1.40 1.33
CA THR A 75 -2.26 -0.33 1.00
C THR A 75 -0.86 -0.63 1.53
N LYS A 76 -0.76 -1.13 2.77
CA LYS A 76 0.53 -1.50 3.35
C LYS A 76 1.19 -2.65 2.59
N LYS A 77 0.40 -3.62 2.09
CA LYS A 77 0.91 -4.69 1.21
C LYS A 77 1.35 -4.16 -0.16
N ILE A 78 0.54 -3.30 -0.78
CA ILE A 78 0.84 -2.66 -2.08
C ILE A 78 2.18 -1.91 -2.05
N VAL A 79 2.52 -1.28 -0.93
CA VAL A 79 3.81 -0.59 -0.77
C VAL A 79 5.00 -1.56 -0.91
N LEU A 80 4.83 -2.82 -0.53
CA LEU A 80 5.88 -3.85 -0.60
C LEU A 80 5.82 -4.64 -1.91
N ASP A 81 4.61 -4.92 -2.40
CA ASP A 81 4.34 -5.59 -3.66
C ASP A 81 3.11 -4.96 -4.34
N ILE A 82 3.34 -4.19 -5.40
CA ILE A 82 2.28 -3.46 -6.09
C ILE A 82 1.24 -4.39 -6.74
N THR A 83 1.59 -5.66 -6.97
CA THR A 83 0.69 -6.64 -7.59
C THR A 83 -0.47 -7.03 -6.67
N GLU A 84 -0.31 -6.90 -5.35
CA GLU A 84 -1.40 -7.10 -4.38
C GLU A 84 -2.60 -6.17 -4.64
N GLY A 85 -2.35 -5.01 -5.24
CA GLY A 85 -3.36 -4.00 -5.54
C GLY A 85 -4.06 -4.16 -6.87
N GLN A 86 -3.82 -5.23 -7.64
CA GLN A 86 -4.33 -5.35 -9.01
C GLN A 86 -5.85 -5.22 -9.13
N SER A 87 -6.60 -5.91 -8.28
CA SER A 87 -8.07 -5.85 -8.29
C SER A 87 -8.57 -4.44 -7.96
N PHE A 88 -7.89 -3.77 -7.03
CA PHE A 88 -8.17 -2.38 -6.67
C PHE A 88 -7.85 -1.44 -7.84
N PHE A 89 -6.67 -1.54 -8.45
CA PHE A 89 -6.29 -0.64 -9.55
C PHE A 89 -7.12 -0.87 -10.81
N LYS A 90 -7.53 -2.11 -11.11
CA LYS A 90 -8.44 -2.36 -12.24
C LYS A 90 -9.73 -1.55 -12.15
N THR A 91 -10.21 -1.27 -10.93
CA THR A 91 -11.45 -0.53 -10.70
C THR A 91 -11.24 0.97 -10.46
N HIS A 92 -10.05 1.39 -10.04
CA HIS A 92 -9.78 2.78 -9.63
C HIS A 92 -8.70 3.51 -10.44
N ASN A 93 -7.90 2.78 -11.23
CA ASN A 93 -6.83 3.31 -12.09
C ASN A 93 -6.47 2.30 -13.20
N GLU A 94 -7.22 2.33 -14.30
CA GLU A 94 -7.06 1.40 -15.42
C GLU A 94 -5.68 1.46 -16.07
N GLU A 95 -5.12 2.67 -16.25
CA GLU A 95 -3.78 2.86 -16.82
C GLU A 95 -2.71 2.13 -15.99
N LEU A 96 -2.77 2.28 -14.66
CA LEU A 96 -1.83 1.60 -13.77
C LEU A 96 -2.03 0.08 -13.79
N ALA A 97 -3.27 -0.39 -13.83
CA ALA A 97 -3.57 -1.81 -13.95
C ALA A 97 -2.99 -2.40 -15.24
N GLU A 98 -3.08 -1.67 -16.36
CA GLU A 98 -2.48 -2.07 -17.64
C GLU A 98 -0.95 -2.13 -17.55
N LYS A 99 -0.30 -1.12 -16.95
CA LYS A 99 1.16 -1.13 -16.75
C LYS A 99 1.61 -2.33 -15.91
N ILE A 100 0.88 -2.65 -14.84
CA ILE A 100 1.17 -3.84 -14.03
C ILE A 100 1.00 -5.12 -14.85
N SER A 101 -0.06 -5.24 -15.65
CA SER A 101 -0.32 -6.40 -16.52
C SER A 101 0.81 -6.60 -17.54
N LYS A 102 1.25 -5.51 -18.21
CA LYS A 102 2.40 -5.54 -19.14
C LYS A 102 3.69 -5.96 -18.43
N ALA A 103 3.91 -5.50 -17.21
CA ALA A 103 5.09 -5.90 -16.43
C ALA A 103 5.08 -7.39 -16.02
N GLN A 104 3.90 -8.02 -15.94
CA GLN A 104 3.72 -9.44 -15.64
C GLN A 104 3.69 -10.35 -16.85
N GLN A 105 3.74 -9.79 -18.05
CA GLN A 105 3.70 -10.56 -19.28
C GLN A 105 4.85 -11.57 -19.34
N LYS A 106 4.70 -12.62 -20.15
CA LYS A 106 5.79 -13.56 -20.40
C LYS A 106 6.87 -12.88 -21.22
N PHE A 107 8.10 -12.90 -20.73
CA PHE A 107 9.27 -12.44 -21.48
C PHE A 107 9.93 -13.61 -22.22
N PRO A 108 10.47 -13.39 -23.44
CA PRO A 108 11.09 -14.44 -24.24
C PRO A 108 12.41 -14.96 -23.63
N HIS A 109 13.16 -14.08 -22.93
CA HIS A 109 14.40 -14.41 -22.24
C HIS A 109 14.68 -13.39 -21.12
N ALA A 110 15.60 -13.72 -20.22
CA ALA A 110 15.92 -12.89 -19.05
C ALA A 110 16.36 -11.48 -19.43
N LYS A 111 17.18 -11.33 -20.48
CA LYS A 111 17.62 -10.01 -20.98
C LYS A 111 16.47 -9.07 -21.35
N ALA A 112 15.42 -9.55 -22.03
CA ALA A 112 14.26 -8.71 -22.37
C ALA A 112 13.50 -8.26 -21.13
N ALA A 113 13.39 -9.13 -20.12
CA ALA A 113 12.79 -8.78 -18.84
C ALA A 113 13.63 -7.74 -18.08
N VAL A 114 14.96 -7.87 -18.10
CA VAL A 114 15.88 -6.86 -17.53
C VAL A 114 15.73 -5.52 -18.22
N GLU A 115 15.77 -5.47 -19.55
CA GLU A 115 15.61 -4.24 -20.33
C GLU A 115 14.29 -3.51 -19.99
N TYR A 116 13.18 -4.26 -19.89
CA TYR A 116 11.90 -3.71 -19.47
C TYR A 116 11.94 -3.18 -18.03
N GLY A 117 12.58 -3.91 -17.11
CA GLY A 117 12.80 -3.47 -15.74
C GLY A 117 13.62 -2.19 -15.63
N ILE A 118 14.71 -2.08 -16.41
CA ILE A 118 15.57 -0.89 -16.47
C ILE A 118 14.76 0.32 -16.93
N SER A 119 14.00 0.19 -18.02
CA SER A 119 13.14 1.27 -18.52
C SER A 119 12.17 1.80 -17.46
N ASN A 120 11.60 0.91 -16.63
CA ASN A 120 10.74 1.31 -15.51
C ASN A 120 11.52 1.97 -14.37
N ILE A 121 12.76 1.54 -14.07
CA ILE A 121 13.63 2.24 -13.10
C ILE A 121 13.89 3.67 -13.57
N GLU A 122 14.24 3.85 -14.85
CA GLU A 122 14.53 5.14 -15.45
C GLU A 122 13.30 6.07 -15.46
N SER A 123 12.12 5.49 -15.70
CA SER A 123 10.84 6.19 -15.61
C SER A 123 10.41 6.50 -14.16
N GLY A 124 11.15 6.02 -13.16
CA GLY A 124 10.88 6.21 -11.74
C GLY A 124 9.84 5.25 -11.15
N ASP A 125 9.34 4.30 -11.95
CA ASP A 125 8.33 3.29 -11.64
C ASP A 125 8.95 2.06 -10.96
N LEU A 126 9.64 2.30 -9.85
CA LEU A 126 10.46 1.29 -9.15
C LEU A 126 9.68 0.03 -8.77
N GLN A 127 8.47 0.17 -8.23
CA GLN A 127 7.66 -0.98 -7.85
C GLN A 127 7.22 -1.81 -9.06
N ILE A 128 7.00 -1.17 -10.23
CA ILE A 128 6.66 -1.88 -11.46
C ILE A 128 7.91 -2.60 -11.99
N ALA A 129 9.09 -1.96 -11.91
CA ALA A 129 10.36 -2.56 -12.31
C ALA A 129 10.72 -3.85 -11.56
N LEU A 130 10.28 -4.00 -10.30
CA LEU A 130 10.53 -5.22 -9.52
C LEU A 130 9.88 -6.47 -10.13
N ILE A 131 8.78 -6.32 -10.85
CA ILE A 131 8.03 -7.43 -11.47
C ILE A 131 8.85 -8.13 -12.59
N PRO A 132 9.27 -7.44 -13.67
CA PRO A 132 10.05 -8.05 -14.72
C PRO A 132 11.47 -8.44 -14.24
N LEU A 133 12.06 -7.72 -13.28
CA LEU A 133 13.37 -8.10 -12.72
C LEU A 133 13.31 -9.39 -11.92
N LYS A 134 12.25 -9.59 -11.13
CA LYS A 134 11.96 -10.90 -10.53
C LYS A 134 11.82 -11.97 -11.61
N LYS A 135 11.12 -11.66 -12.71
CA LYS A 135 10.97 -12.61 -13.80
C LYS A 135 12.30 -12.95 -14.49
N ALA A 136 13.20 -11.98 -14.62
CA ALA A 136 14.52 -12.19 -15.20
C ALA A 136 15.32 -13.22 -14.39
N VAL A 137 15.37 -13.08 -13.06
CA VAL A 137 16.09 -14.03 -12.19
C VAL A 137 15.41 -15.39 -12.08
N GLU A 138 14.10 -15.48 -12.36
CA GLU A 138 13.40 -16.76 -12.50
C GLU A 138 13.72 -17.46 -13.83
N ILE A 139 13.86 -16.69 -14.93
CA ILE A 139 14.17 -17.24 -16.25
C ILE A 139 15.63 -17.71 -16.31
N ASP A 140 16.55 -16.88 -15.83
CA ASP A 140 17.98 -17.20 -15.77
C ASP A 140 18.56 -16.74 -14.42
N PRO A 141 18.61 -17.66 -13.43
CA PRO A 141 19.20 -17.37 -12.12
C PRO A 141 20.70 -17.04 -12.17
N ALA A 142 21.41 -17.41 -13.25
CA ALA A 142 22.84 -17.20 -13.41
C ALA A 142 23.18 -15.90 -14.17
N TYR A 143 22.19 -15.05 -14.49
CA TYR A 143 22.39 -13.79 -15.19
C TYR A 143 22.74 -12.64 -14.22
N PRO A 144 24.02 -12.19 -14.12
CA PRO A 144 24.43 -11.25 -13.07
C PRO A 144 23.75 -9.88 -13.20
N GLU A 145 23.49 -9.45 -14.43
CA GLU A 145 22.87 -8.16 -14.71
C GLU A 145 21.44 -8.06 -14.16
N ALA A 146 20.68 -9.16 -14.19
CA ALA A 146 19.34 -9.22 -13.59
C ALA A 146 19.41 -8.95 -12.09
N TRP A 147 20.30 -9.63 -11.37
CA TRP A 147 20.51 -9.43 -9.93
C TRP A 147 20.96 -8.00 -9.59
N LYS A 148 21.87 -7.43 -10.39
CA LYS A 148 22.34 -6.04 -10.24
C LYS A 148 21.19 -5.04 -10.31
N PHE A 149 20.34 -5.13 -11.34
CA PHE A 149 19.22 -4.20 -11.48
C PHE A 149 18.11 -4.48 -10.47
N PHE A 150 17.93 -5.74 -10.05
CA PHE A 150 16.98 -6.09 -9.01
C PHE A 150 17.39 -5.49 -7.65
N ALA A 151 18.65 -5.63 -7.27
CA ALA A 151 19.22 -4.98 -6.09
C ALA A 151 19.08 -3.45 -6.17
N LYS A 152 19.40 -2.84 -7.32
CA LYS A 152 19.20 -1.40 -7.54
C LYS A 152 17.75 -0.97 -7.32
N ALA A 153 16.78 -1.72 -7.85
CA ALA A 153 15.36 -1.42 -7.67
C ALA A 153 14.92 -1.54 -6.20
N TYR A 154 15.37 -2.55 -5.47
CA TYR A 154 15.12 -2.68 -4.03
C TYR A 154 15.72 -1.53 -3.23
N GLN A 155 16.99 -1.19 -3.48
CA GLN A 155 17.67 -0.09 -2.81
C GLN A 155 16.93 1.25 -3.02
N GLN A 156 16.46 1.52 -4.23
CA GLN A 156 15.70 2.74 -4.50
C GLN A 156 14.29 2.70 -3.90
N SER A 157 13.65 1.53 -3.86
CA SER A 157 12.33 1.36 -3.23
C SER A 157 12.39 1.63 -1.72
N ALA A 158 13.45 1.19 -1.03
CA ALA A 158 13.69 1.49 0.38
C ALA A 158 13.73 3.01 0.68
N LYS A 159 14.24 3.82 -0.26
CA LYS A 159 14.32 5.28 -0.11
C LYS A 159 12.95 5.97 -0.26
N LYS A 160 12.00 5.35 -0.97
CA LYS A 160 10.65 5.89 -1.22
C LYS A 160 9.58 5.39 -0.24
N CYS A 161 9.97 4.71 0.84
CA CYS A 161 9.02 4.19 1.83
C CYS A 161 8.16 5.30 2.49
N PRO A 162 6.83 5.10 2.62
CA PRO A 162 5.94 6.01 3.35
C PRO A 162 6.41 6.18 4.80
N LYS A 163 6.28 7.39 5.36
CA LYS A 163 6.74 7.70 6.73
C LYS A 163 6.01 6.83 7.76
N SER A 164 4.71 6.66 7.56
CA SER A 164 3.81 5.90 8.43
C SER A 164 4.18 4.43 8.63
N ILE A 165 4.89 3.81 7.67
CA ILE A 165 5.36 2.41 7.73
C ILE A 165 6.84 2.27 7.42
N ARG A 166 7.60 3.37 7.60
CA ARG A 166 8.97 3.50 7.10
C ARG A 166 9.87 2.37 7.56
N THR A 167 9.91 2.09 8.86
CA THR A 167 10.80 1.10 9.46
C THR A 167 10.59 -0.29 8.84
N ASN A 168 9.33 -0.76 8.82
CA ASN A 168 9.01 -2.09 8.30
C ASN A 168 9.27 -2.18 6.78
N CYS A 169 8.91 -1.14 6.04
CA CYS A 169 9.14 -1.05 4.60
C CYS A 169 10.65 -1.04 4.26
N GLN A 170 11.44 -0.26 5.00
CA GLN A 170 12.89 -0.19 4.80
C GLN A 170 13.58 -1.50 5.16
N SER A 171 13.19 -2.13 6.27
CA SER A 171 13.72 -3.45 6.64
C SER A 171 13.46 -4.46 5.52
N TYR A 172 12.20 -4.56 5.06
CA TYR A 172 11.83 -5.47 3.98
C TYR A 172 12.69 -5.29 2.72
N PHE A 173 12.82 -4.05 2.24
CA PHE A 173 13.60 -3.79 1.02
C PHE A 173 15.10 -3.93 1.23
N LYS A 174 15.62 -3.68 2.45
CA LYS A 174 17.02 -3.91 2.79
C LYS A 174 17.35 -5.39 2.75
N ASP A 175 16.52 -6.24 3.36
CA ASP A 175 16.72 -7.69 3.37
C ASP A 175 16.74 -8.24 1.93
N LYS A 176 15.80 -7.76 1.09
CA LYS A 176 15.73 -8.14 -0.33
C LYS A 176 16.90 -7.61 -1.17
N TYR A 177 17.39 -6.42 -0.85
CA TYR A 177 18.61 -5.90 -1.46
C TYR A 177 19.82 -6.77 -1.13
N GLU A 178 20.00 -7.15 0.14
CA GLU A 178 21.12 -7.99 0.58
C GLU A 178 21.08 -9.38 -0.05
N GLU A 179 19.89 -9.99 -0.17
CA GLU A 179 19.67 -11.25 -0.88
C GLU A 179 20.13 -11.16 -2.34
N ALA A 180 19.68 -10.12 -3.07
CA ALA A 180 20.03 -9.93 -4.47
C ALA A 180 21.52 -9.61 -4.66
N ASN A 181 22.12 -8.82 -3.78
CA ASN A 181 23.55 -8.49 -3.83
C ASN A 181 24.44 -9.70 -3.54
N LYS A 182 24.05 -10.54 -2.58
CA LYS A 182 24.79 -11.77 -2.30
C LYS A 182 24.83 -12.65 -3.55
N LYS A 183 23.69 -12.79 -4.25
CA LYS A 183 23.62 -13.52 -5.52
C LYS A 183 24.44 -12.88 -6.63
N LEU A 184 24.43 -11.56 -6.74
CA LEU A 184 25.32 -10.86 -7.67
C LEU A 184 26.79 -11.18 -7.41
N HIS A 185 27.24 -11.08 -6.16
CA HIS A 185 28.64 -11.31 -5.80
C HIS A 185 29.08 -12.77 -6.02
N GLU A 186 28.19 -13.74 -5.82
CA GLU A 186 28.44 -15.16 -6.13
C GLU A 186 28.68 -15.38 -7.64
N LEU A 187 28.02 -14.59 -8.51
CA LEU A 187 28.08 -14.74 -9.96
C LEU A 187 29.15 -13.84 -10.62
N ASP A 188 29.43 -12.68 -10.03
CA ASP A 188 30.42 -11.72 -10.48
C ASP A 188 31.17 -11.12 -9.26
N PRO A 189 32.20 -11.82 -8.74
CA PRO A 189 32.93 -11.39 -7.55
C PRO A 189 33.71 -10.07 -7.71
N THR A 190 33.84 -9.58 -8.95
CA THR A 190 34.59 -8.35 -9.26
C THR A 190 33.75 -7.07 -9.14
N ARG A 191 32.45 -7.21 -8.82
CA ARG A 191 31.48 -6.10 -8.68
C ARG A 191 30.76 -6.07 -7.33
#